data_AF-A0A6A5DUT5-F1
#
_entry.id   AF-A0A6A5DUT5-F1
#
_cell.length_a   1.000
_cell.length_b   1.000
_cell.length_c   1.000
_cell.angle_alpha   90.00
_cell.angle_beta   90.00
_cell.angle_gamma   90.00
#
_symmetry.space_group_name_H-M   'P 1'
#
loop_
_entity.id
_entity.type
_entity.pdbx_description
1 polymer ?
#
loop_
_entity_poly.entity_id
_entity_poly.type
_entity_poly.pdbx_seq_one_letter_code
_entity_poly.pdbx_strand_id
1 'polypeptide(L)'
;MAAVAAVRSLGSTLGKNLREIRVHLCQTSAASKGARDFVEQHYVTLKKANPDFPILIRECSGVQARVWARYDFGKESSVSVENMSADQVAGALQTLSHPNLTPPPPISAGSGSVQTGFIQFL
;
A
#
# COMPACT_ATOMS: atom_id res chain seq x y z
N MET A 1 -3.38 -10.25 -10.01
CA MET A 1 -2.06 -10.94 -10.05
C MET A 1 -0.87 -9.98 -9.95
N ALA A 2 -1.08 -8.66 -9.87
CA ALA A 2 0.02 -7.70 -9.68
C ALA A 2 0.52 -7.70 -8.23
N ALA A 3 -0.39 -7.81 -7.25
CA ALA A 3 -0.03 -7.82 -5.83
C ALA A 3 0.96 -8.92 -5.44
N VAL A 4 0.73 -10.16 -5.86
CA VAL A 4 1.60 -11.31 -5.52
C VAL A 4 3.01 -11.14 -6.08
N ALA A 5 3.13 -10.68 -7.32
CA ALA A 5 4.43 -10.44 -7.95
C ALA A 5 5.19 -9.33 -7.23
N ALA A 6 4.48 -8.26 -6.86
CA ALA A 6 5.01 -7.17 -6.07
C ALA A 6 5.56 -7.64 -4.72
N VAL A 7 4.75 -8.35 -3.96
CA VAL A 7 5.09 -8.93 -2.66
C VAL A 7 6.28 -9.89 -2.75
N ARG A 8 6.36 -10.69 -3.82
CA ARG A 8 7.49 -11.61 -4.04
C ARG A 8 8.78 -10.86 -4.36
N SER A 9 8.72 -9.76 -5.13
CA SER A 9 9.87 -8.89 -5.40
C SER A 9 10.36 -8.15 -4.16
N LEU A 10 9.44 -7.79 -3.24
CA LEU A 10 9.81 -7.28 -1.92
C LEU A 10 10.60 -8.34 -1.14
N GLY A 11 10.22 -9.61 -1.26
CA GLY A 11 10.96 -10.79 -0.78
C GLY A 11 12.48 -10.68 -0.89
N SER A 12 13.00 -10.30 -2.06
CA SER A 12 14.44 -10.21 -2.35
C SER A 12 15.07 -8.84 -2.10
N THR A 13 14.25 -7.78 -1.95
CA THR A 13 14.74 -6.39 -2.00
C THR A 13 14.61 -5.66 -0.66
N LEU A 14 13.69 -6.10 0.22
CA LEU A 14 13.46 -5.51 1.54
C LEU A 14 14.74 -5.45 2.38
N GLY A 15 15.53 -6.54 2.43
CA GLY A 15 16.73 -6.60 3.27
C GLY A 15 17.90 -5.67 2.84
N LYS A 16 17.86 -5.10 1.64
CA LYS A 16 18.97 -4.30 1.11
C LYS A 16 18.91 -2.82 1.50
N ASN A 17 17.71 -2.25 1.59
CA ASN A 17 17.52 -0.81 1.83
C ASN A 17 16.51 -0.50 2.94
N LEU A 18 15.69 -1.48 3.35
CA LEU A 18 14.67 -1.31 4.37
C LEU A 18 15.08 -2.03 5.65
N ARG A 19 14.73 -1.42 6.78
CA ARG A 19 15.02 -1.94 8.12
C ARG A 19 13.76 -2.39 8.84
N GLU A 20 12.67 -1.65 8.70
CA GLU A 20 11.38 -2.03 9.27
C GLU A 20 10.22 -1.49 8.42
N ILE A 21 9.12 -2.24 8.39
CA ILE A 21 7.85 -1.78 7.85
C ILE A 21 6.80 -1.77 8.96
N ARG A 22 6.05 -0.69 9.06
CA ARG A 22 4.91 -0.56 9.97
C ARG A 22 3.64 -0.33 9.16
N VAL A 23 2.64 -1.19 9.31
CA VAL A 23 1.35 -1.06 8.64
C VAL A 23 0.30 -0.70 9.67
N HIS A 24 -0.26 0.49 9.54
CA HIS A 24 -1.43 0.93 10.28
C HIS A 24 -2.68 0.69 9.44
N LEU A 25 -3.64 -0.06 9.98
CA LEU A 25 -4.89 -0.37 9.31
C LEU A 25 -6.06 -0.33 10.29
N CYS A 26 -7.27 -0.07 9.76
CA CYS A 26 -8.49 -0.05 10.54
C CYS A 26 -9.29 -1.36 10.40
N GLN A 27 -9.81 -1.85 11.52
CA GLN A 27 -10.60 -3.08 11.62
C GLN A 27 -12.06 -2.91 11.19
N THR A 28 -12.57 -1.68 11.10
CA THR A 28 -13.98 -1.42 10.80
C THR A 28 -14.21 -0.50 9.61
N SER A 29 -13.24 0.33 9.24
CA SER A 29 -13.40 1.27 8.13
C SER A 29 -13.37 0.59 6.77
N ALA A 30 -14.36 0.90 5.93
CA ALA A 30 -14.43 0.46 4.53
C ALA A 30 -13.21 0.92 3.72
N ALA A 31 -12.66 2.09 4.06
CA ALA A 31 -11.49 2.65 3.40
C ALA A 31 -10.20 1.83 3.64
N SER A 32 -10.17 0.98 4.67
CA SER A 32 -9.05 0.08 4.99
C SER A 32 -9.26 -1.35 4.49
N LYS A 33 -10.37 -1.64 3.80
CA LYS A 33 -10.71 -3.01 3.36
C LYS A 33 -9.61 -3.61 2.48
N GLY A 34 -9.10 -2.86 1.50
CA GLY A 34 -8.03 -3.34 0.63
C GLY A 34 -6.71 -3.63 1.35
N ALA A 35 -6.39 -2.87 2.41
CA ALA A 35 -5.22 -3.11 3.24
C ALA A 35 -5.38 -4.38 4.11
N ARG A 36 -6.59 -4.67 4.59
CA ARG A 36 -6.87 -5.92 5.31
C ARG A 36 -6.75 -7.13 4.41
N ASP A 37 -7.39 -7.09 3.26
CA ASP A 37 -7.34 -8.17 2.26
C ASP A 37 -5.87 -8.45 1.84
N PHE A 38 -5.06 -7.38 1.69
CA PHE A 38 -3.62 -7.49 1.42
C PHE A 38 -2.87 -8.20 2.56
N VAL A 39 -3.11 -7.82 3.81
CA VAL A 39 -2.44 -8.44 4.97
C VAL A 39 -2.82 -9.91 5.07
N GLU A 40 -4.10 -10.27 4.97
CA GLU A 40 -4.55 -11.66 5.07
C GLU A 40 -3.91 -12.57 4.01
N GLN A 41 -3.81 -12.10 2.77
CA GLN A 41 -3.31 -12.91 1.65
C GLN A 41 -1.78 -12.94 1.54
N HIS A 42 -1.10 -11.84 1.90
CA HIS A 42 0.31 -11.67 1.58
C HIS A 42 1.24 -11.71 2.79
N TYR A 43 0.74 -11.48 4.01
CA TYR A 43 1.56 -11.41 5.22
C TYR A 43 2.35 -12.70 5.47
N VAL A 44 1.71 -13.86 5.36
CA VAL A 44 2.36 -15.16 5.58
C VAL A 44 3.50 -15.39 4.59
N THR A 45 3.29 -15.02 3.33
CA THR A 45 4.30 -15.17 2.27
C THR A 45 5.49 -14.23 2.50
N LEU A 46 5.23 -12.99 2.92
CA LEU A 46 6.28 -12.02 3.27
C LEU A 46 7.13 -12.49 4.44
N LYS A 47 6.49 -13.00 5.50
CA LYS A 47 7.19 -13.46 6.70
C LYS A 47 7.99 -14.73 6.46
N LYS A 48 7.50 -15.63 5.60
CA LYS A 48 8.24 -16.82 5.16
C LYS A 48 9.44 -16.46 4.28
N ALA A 49 9.29 -15.49 3.38
CA ALA A 49 10.38 -15.04 2.52
C ALA A 49 11.47 -14.27 3.28
N ASN A 50 11.10 -13.57 4.35
CA ASN A 50 12.02 -12.78 5.17
C ASN A 50 11.79 -13.01 6.67
N PRO A 51 12.36 -14.08 7.25
CA PRO A 51 12.19 -14.36 8.68
C PRO A 51 12.77 -13.25 9.57
N ASP A 52 13.92 -12.68 9.18
CA ASP A 52 14.65 -11.67 9.95
C ASP A 52 14.10 -10.24 9.77
N PHE A 53 13.18 -10.03 8.83
CA PHE A 53 12.63 -8.71 8.56
C PHE A 53 11.45 -8.40 9.50
N PRO A 54 11.50 -7.28 10.26
CA PRO A 54 10.41 -6.88 11.15
C PRO A 54 9.29 -6.19 10.36
N ILE A 55 8.16 -6.90 10.23
CA ILE A 55 6.90 -6.38 9.71
C ILE A 55 5.96 -6.19 10.90
N LEU A 56 5.68 -4.94 11.24
CA LEU A 56 4.86 -4.56 12.38
C LEU A 56 3.46 -4.16 11.88
N ILE A 57 2.45 -4.97 12.19
CA ILE A 57 1.05 -4.63 11.93
C ILE A 57 0.46 -4.02 13.20
N ARG A 58 -0.17 -2.87 13.05
CA ARG A 58 -0.78 -2.09 14.13
C ARG A 58 -2.20 -1.75 13.72
N GLU A 59 -3.14 -2.52 14.25
CA GLU A 59 -4.56 -2.31 13.98
C GLU A 59 -5.12 -1.26 14.94
N CYS A 60 -5.70 -0.20 14.39
CA CYS A 60 -6.28 0.89 15.17
C CYS A 60 -7.66 1.27 14.60
N SER A 61 -8.67 1.45 15.46
CA SER A 61 -9.99 1.93 15.05
C SER A 61 -9.97 3.44 14.77
N GLY A 62 -10.55 3.87 13.65
CA GLY A 62 -10.68 5.29 13.31
C GLY A 62 -9.41 5.96 12.77
N VAL A 63 -8.37 5.19 12.46
CA VAL A 63 -7.12 5.70 11.88
C VAL A 63 -7.09 5.44 10.37
N GLN A 64 -6.54 6.38 9.61
CA GLN A 64 -6.31 6.22 8.16
C GLN A 64 -5.31 5.08 7.91
N ALA A 65 -5.63 4.22 6.95
CA ALA A 65 -4.71 3.17 6.56
C ALA A 65 -3.41 3.78 6.02
N ARG A 66 -2.28 3.50 6.68
CA ARG A 66 -1.00 4.10 6.36
C ARG A 66 0.11 3.08 6.52
N VAL A 67 1.00 3.04 5.54
CA VAL A 67 2.20 2.23 5.57
C VAL A 67 3.40 3.12 5.81
N TRP A 68 4.25 2.72 6.73
CA TRP A 68 5.54 3.35 7.02
C TRP A 68 6.65 2.38 6.68
N ALA A 69 7.68 2.91 6.04
CA ALA A 69 8.86 2.19 5.62
C ALA A 69 10.08 2.95 6.13
N ARG A 70 10.89 2.31 6.97
CA ARG A 70 12.13 2.88 7.48
C ARG A 70 13.31 2.30 6.72
N TYR A 71 14.14 3.17 6.21
CA TYR A 71 15.33 2.86 5.45
C TYR A 71 16.58 2.96 6.32
N ASP A 72 17.69 2.54 5.74
CA ASP A 72 19.01 2.89 6.24
C ASP A 72 19.20 4.40 6.37
N PHE A 73 20.10 4.80 7.28
CA PHE A 73 20.40 6.19 7.59
C PHE A 73 19.25 6.98 8.24
N GLY A 74 18.29 6.28 8.87
CA GLY A 74 17.22 6.90 9.65
C GLY A 74 16.16 7.63 8.82
N LYS A 75 16.13 7.41 7.50
CA LYS A 75 15.06 7.94 6.65
C LYS A 75 13.79 7.13 6.84
N GLU A 76 12.66 7.80 7.02
CA GLU A 76 11.34 7.17 7.08
C GLU A 76 10.45 7.75 5.98
N SER A 77 9.73 6.89 5.27
CA SER A 77 8.70 7.28 4.31
C SER A 77 7.35 6.74 4.77
N SER A 78 6.30 7.53 4.54
CA SER A 78 4.94 7.15 4.87
C SER A 78 4.02 7.34 3.68
N VAL A 79 3.18 6.36 3.38
CA VAL A 79 2.20 6.40 2.29
C VAL A 79 0.83 6.06 2.84
N SER A 80 -0.13 6.95 2.60
CA SER A 80 -1.54 6.69 2.85
C SER A 80 -2.07 5.69 1.81
N VAL A 81 -2.65 4.60 2.29
CA VAL A 81 -3.25 3.53 1.46
C VAL A 81 -4.77 3.47 1.67
N GLU A 82 -5.35 4.62 1.98
CA GLU A 82 -6.78 4.78 2.22
C GLU A 82 -7.56 4.66 0.90
N ASN A 83 -8.65 3.88 0.89
CA ASN A 83 -9.48 3.56 -0.28
C ASN A 83 -8.73 2.88 -1.44
N MET A 84 -7.51 2.38 -1.21
CA MET A 84 -6.76 1.65 -2.23
C MET A 84 -7.13 0.17 -2.26
N SER A 85 -7.09 -0.43 -3.44
CA SER A 85 -7.23 -1.89 -3.60
C SER A 85 -5.96 -2.63 -3.17
N ALA A 86 -6.05 -3.93 -2.87
CA ALA A 86 -4.88 -4.73 -2.48
C ALA A 86 -3.74 -4.69 -3.52
N ASP A 87 -4.07 -4.63 -4.81
CA ASP A 87 -3.09 -4.47 -5.89
C ASP A 87 -2.39 -3.09 -5.85
N GLN A 88 -3.12 -2.02 -5.55
CA GLN A 88 -2.55 -0.68 -5.41
C GLN A 88 -1.66 -0.56 -4.17
N VAL A 89 -2.05 -1.17 -3.05
CA VAL A 89 -1.22 -1.23 -1.84
C VAL A 89 0.12 -1.91 -2.12
N ALA A 90 0.08 -3.01 -2.88
CA ALA A 90 1.29 -3.72 -3.29
C ALA A 90 2.18 -2.89 -4.22
N GLY A 91 1.58 -2.14 -5.15
CA GLY A 91 2.30 -1.20 -6.01
C GLY A 91 2.95 -0.06 -5.22
N ALA A 92 2.24 0.53 -4.25
CA ALA A 92 2.78 1.55 -3.36
C ALA A 92 3.99 1.03 -2.56
N LEU A 93 3.91 -0.22 -2.06
CA LEU A 93 5.01 -0.89 -1.38
C LEU A 93 6.22 -1.12 -2.31
N GLN A 94 5.99 -1.45 -3.59
CA GLN A 94 7.08 -1.55 -4.57
C GLN A 94 7.77 -0.21 -4.80
N THR A 95 7.01 0.87 -4.97
CA THR A 95 7.58 2.23 -5.10
C THR A 95 8.36 2.62 -3.85
N LEU A 96 7.91 2.22 -2.66
CA LEU A 96 8.67 2.41 -1.44
C LEU A 96 9.98 1.59 -1.42
N SER A 97 10.01 0.39 -1.99
CA SER A 97 11.26 -0.39 -2.08
C SER A 97 12.28 0.20 -3.07
N HIS A 98 11.81 0.91 -4.10
CA HIS A 98 12.62 1.57 -5.10
C HIS A 98 12.13 3.00 -5.31
N PRO A 99 12.73 4.02 -4.67
CA PRO A 99 12.27 5.41 -4.79
C PRO A 99 12.39 6.01 -6.20
N ASN A 100 12.90 5.25 -7.18
CA ASN A 100 13.07 5.66 -8.57
C ASN A 100 12.02 5.09 -9.55
N LEU A 101 11.09 4.23 -9.11
CA LEU A 101 10.04 3.74 -10.00
C LEU A 101 8.82 4.65 -9.90
N THR A 102 8.56 5.38 -10.99
CA THR A 102 7.37 6.20 -11.19
C THR A 102 6.10 5.41 -10.86
N PRO A 103 5.07 6.09 -10.32
CA PRO A 103 3.86 5.44 -9.83
C PRO A 103 3.19 4.64 -10.96
N PRO A 104 2.73 3.40 -10.70
CA PRO A 104 1.86 2.72 -11.65
C PRO A 104 0.61 3.57 -11.90
N PRO A 105 0.14 3.67 -13.15
CA PRO A 105 -0.99 4.52 -13.51
C PRO A 105 -2.23 4.12 -12.70
N PRO A 106 -3.07 5.09 -12.30
CA PRO A 106 -4.34 4.78 -11.68
C PRO A 106 -5.16 3.93 -12.65
N ILE A 107 -5.45 2.69 -12.27
CA ILE A 107 -6.48 1.91 -12.93
C ILE A 107 -7.78 2.70 -12.82
N SER A 108 -8.25 3.15 -13.98
CA SER A 108 -9.50 3.88 -14.21
C SER A 108 -10.63 3.30 -13.36
N ALA A 109 -11.00 4.02 -12.30
CA ALA A 109 -12.31 3.89 -11.71
C ALA A 109 -13.28 4.59 -12.67
N GLY A 110 -13.83 3.82 -13.60
CA GLY A 110 -15.05 4.22 -14.29
C GLY A 110 -16.18 4.35 -13.27
N SER A 111 -16.36 5.55 -12.74
CA SER A 111 -17.63 5.97 -12.17
C SER A 111 -18.09 7.18 -12.97
N GLY A 112 -19.20 7.01 -13.70
CA GLY A 112 -19.82 8.08 -14.46
C GLY A 112 -20.15 9.27 -13.56
N SER A 113 -19.38 10.34 -13.71
CA SER A 113 -19.81 11.67 -13.31
C SER A 113 -20.63 12.23 -14.46
N VAL A 114 -21.95 12.16 -14.31
CA VAL A 114 -22.92 12.91 -15.10
C VAL A 114 -22.47 14.38 -15.09
N GLN A 115 -21.96 14.87 -16.22
CA GLN A 115 -21.75 16.30 -16.42
C GLN A 115 -23.12 16.96 -16.54
N THR A 116 -23.65 17.44 -15.42
CA THR A 116 -24.67 18.49 -15.41
C THR A 116 -23.95 19.80 -15.75
N GLY A 117 -23.61 19.99 -17.03
CA GLY A 117 -23.21 21.28 -17.61
C GLY A 117 -24.48 22.04 -17.96
N PHE A 118 -24.94 22.92 -17.07
CA PHE A 118 -24.66 24.35 -17.11
C PHE A 118 -25.12 24.99 -18.43
N ILE A 119 -26.36 25.46 -18.36
CA ILE A 119 -27.08 26.27 -19.33
C ILE A 119 -26.32 27.60 -19.46
N GLN A 120 -25.81 27.89 -20.64
CA GLN A 120 -25.23 29.19 -20.96
C GLN A 120 -26.37 30.18 -21.21
N PHE A 121 -26.52 31.13 -20.30
CA PHE A 121 -27.38 32.30 -20.47
C PHE A 121 -26.82 33.24 -21.54
N LEU A 122 -27.76 33.89 -22.22
CA LEU A 122 -27.66 34.95 -23.25
C LEU A 122 -26.55 35.98 -23.03
#